data_AF-A0A845ASM6-F1
#
_entry.id   AF-A0A845ASM6-F1
#
_cell.length_a   1.000
_cell.length_b   1.000
_cell.length_c   1.000
_cell.angle_alpha   90.00
_cell.angle_beta   90.00
_cell.angle_gamma   90.00
#
_symmetry.space_group_name_H-M   'P 1'
#
loop_
_entity.id
_entity.type
_entity.pdbx_description
1 polymer ?
#
loop_
_entity_poly.entity_id
_entity_poly.type
_entity_poly.pdbx_seq_one_letter_code
_entity_poly.pdbx_strand_id
1 'polypeptide(L)'
;MSSLDRAILELVKDVTDTVILPRFQNLGSDEVIEKAADDLVTIADREAEAKLSVGLARIDDSINIVGEEGAHADASVLDALSGDCWIIDPIDGTHNFAHGNSPFGIILARASGGLCQSGWIYDCLSGRFCSAHLGKGAMVDGEPVEATETGEDKPVAAISMIFLTPEQQDMVQRTIAPHYRLVDIPRCAAEQYPRLGLGENDISSFKRTLPWDHAAGILWLNEAGGKAARLDGTEYRVDEADKPGLVGASSARLWDTFVARVLANQG
;
A
#
# COMPACT_ATOMS: atom_id res chain seq x y z
N MET A 1 11.49 17.85 4.47
CA MET A 1 10.81 17.01 5.48
C MET A 1 10.20 17.84 6.61
N SER A 2 8.90 17.66 6.90
CA SER A 2 8.16 18.39 7.95
C SER A 2 8.49 17.89 9.37
N SER A 3 7.98 18.57 10.41
CA SER A 3 8.12 18.07 11.80
C SER A 3 7.35 16.76 12.02
N LEU A 4 6.19 16.63 11.38
CA LEU A 4 5.39 15.40 11.44
C LEU A 4 6.13 14.23 10.78
N ASP A 5 6.69 14.45 9.59
CA ASP A 5 7.47 13.41 8.89
C ASP A 5 8.66 12.91 9.71
N ARG A 6 9.35 13.81 10.42
CA ARG A 6 10.47 13.42 11.31
C ARG A 6 9.98 12.54 12.46
N ALA A 7 8.88 12.91 13.11
CA ALA A 7 8.30 12.13 14.20
C ALA A 7 7.84 10.74 13.72
N ILE A 8 7.23 10.68 12.53
CA ILE A 8 6.83 9.41 11.91
C ILE A 8 8.05 8.57 11.55
N LEU A 9 9.07 9.16 10.91
CA LEU A 9 10.30 8.47 10.54
C LEU A 9 11.02 7.90 11.78
N GLU A 10 11.11 8.67 12.86
CA GLU A 10 11.67 8.21 14.13
C GLU A 10 10.88 7.03 14.70
N LEU A 11 9.54 7.09 14.66
CA LEU A 11 8.66 6.03 15.14
C LEU A 11 8.80 4.73 14.33
N VAL A 12 8.71 4.80 12.99
CA VAL A 12 8.81 3.60 12.14
C VAL A 12 10.18 2.97 12.21
N LYS A 13 11.25 3.76 12.35
CA LYS A 13 12.61 3.25 12.57
C LYS A 13 12.74 2.53 13.91
N ASP A 14 12.25 3.13 15.00
CA ASP A 14 12.26 2.49 16.32
C ASP A 14 11.47 1.18 16.32
N VAL A 15 10.29 1.14 15.72
CA VAL A 15 9.50 -0.11 15.59
C VAL A 15 10.24 -1.14 14.74
N THR A 16 10.81 -0.71 13.62
CA THR A 16 11.59 -1.60 12.74
C THR A 16 12.76 -2.23 13.47
N ASP A 17 13.58 -1.42 14.15
CA ASP A 17 14.81 -1.86 14.80
C ASP A 17 14.56 -2.71 16.05
N THR A 18 13.48 -2.44 16.78
CA THR A 18 13.23 -3.08 18.08
C THR A 18 12.22 -4.23 18.04
N VAL A 19 11.35 -4.29 17.02
CA VAL A 19 10.27 -5.28 16.92
C VAL A 19 10.38 -6.15 15.68
N ILE A 20 10.56 -5.54 14.50
CA ILE A 20 10.46 -6.23 13.20
C ILE A 20 11.77 -6.95 12.84
N LEU A 21 12.89 -6.22 12.70
CA LEU A 21 14.15 -6.79 12.24
C LEU A 21 14.75 -7.87 13.16
N PRO A 22 14.61 -7.81 14.50
CA PRO A 22 15.07 -8.90 15.37
C PRO A 22 14.39 -10.25 15.08
N ARG A 23 13.24 -10.24 14.41
CA ARG A 23 12.45 -11.43 14.05
C ARG A 23 12.58 -11.82 12.58
N PHE A 24 13.04 -10.92 11.71
CA PHE A 24 13.27 -11.26 10.32
C PHE A 24 14.29 -12.40 10.18
N GLN A 25 13.91 -13.48 9.50
CA GLN A 25 14.68 -14.75 9.38
C GLN A 25 14.97 -15.47 10.71
N ASN A 26 14.30 -15.06 11.80
CA ASN A 26 14.50 -15.60 13.15
C ASN A 26 13.15 -15.87 13.87
N LEU A 27 12.05 -15.95 13.13
CA LEU A 27 10.74 -16.32 13.67
C LEU A 27 10.72 -17.81 14.06
N GLY A 28 10.22 -18.08 15.26
CA GLY A 28 9.78 -19.43 15.65
C GLY A 28 8.56 -19.85 14.84
N SER A 29 8.40 -21.16 14.60
CA SER A 29 7.23 -21.68 13.90
C SER A 29 5.91 -21.43 14.64
N ASP A 30 5.97 -21.25 15.96
CA ASP A 30 4.87 -20.89 16.85
C ASP A 30 4.54 -19.38 16.84
N GLU A 31 5.38 -18.56 16.21
CA GLU A 31 5.18 -17.13 16.06
C GLU A 31 4.49 -16.74 14.75
N VAL A 32 4.14 -17.72 13.91
CA VAL A 32 3.42 -17.56 12.65
C VAL A 32 2.04 -18.21 12.77
N ILE A 33 0.99 -17.45 12.47
CA ILE A 33 -0.39 -17.91 12.49
C ILE A 33 -0.97 -17.74 11.09
N GLU A 34 -1.43 -18.84 10.49
CA GLU A 34 -2.20 -18.79 9.23
C GLU A 34 -3.65 -18.40 9.54
N LYS A 35 -4.08 -17.22 9.06
CA LYS A 35 -5.47 -16.74 9.16
C LYS A 35 -6.33 -17.40 8.07
N ALA A 36 -5.80 -17.51 6.86
CA ALA A 36 -6.39 -18.20 5.71
C ALA A 36 -5.30 -18.57 4.68
N ALA A 37 -5.69 -19.24 3.58
CA ALA A 37 -4.75 -19.47 2.49
C ALA A 37 -4.25 -18.13 1.92
N ASP A 38 -2.93 -17.93 1.88
CA ASP A 38 -2.24 -16.67 1.52
C ASP A 38 -2.55 -15.48 2.46
N ASP A 39 -2.94 -15.75 3.72
CA ASP A 39 -3.15 -14.74 4.76
C ASP A 39 -2.45 -15.16 6.07
N LEU A 40 -1.36 -14.47 6.39
CA LEU A 40 -0.46 -14.79 7.50
C LEU A 40 -0.42 -13.60 8.45
N VAL A 41 -0.35 -13.88 9.75
CA VAL A 41 0.04 -12.91 10.77
C VAL A 41 1.15 -13.49 11.63
N THR A 42 2.09 -12.66 12.04
CA THR A 42 3.11 -13.05 13.00
C THR A 42 2.95 -12.29 14.32
N ILE A 43 3.66 -12.73 15.35
CA ILE A 43 3.75 -11.96 16.60
C ILE A 43 4.36 -10.56 16.37
N ALA A 44 5.20 -10.41 15.33
CA ALA A 44 5.83 -9.15 14.99
C ALA A 44 4.79 -8.12 14.51
N ASP A 45 3.79 -8.53 13.72
CA ASP A 45 2.71 -7.65 13.23
C ASP A 45 1.94 -7.04 14.41
N ARG A 46 1.52 -7.89 15.37
CA ARG A 46 0.76 -7.45 16.55
C ARG A 46 1.57 -6.54 17.48
N GLU A 47 2.83 -6.88 17.74
CA GLU A 47 3.71 -6.06 18.58
C GLU A 47 4.05 -4.73 17.90
N ALA A 48 4.25 -4.74 16.58
CA ALA A 48 4.52 -3.54 15.80
C ALA A 48 3.30 -2.62 15.80
N GLU A 49 2.09 -3.14 15.54
CA GLU A 49 0.86 -2.34 15.58
C GLU A 49 0.62 -1.72 16.96
N ALA A 50 0.82 -2.50 18.04
CA ALA A 50 0.68 -1.99 19.41
C ALA A 50 1.66 -0.83 19.68
N LYS A 51 2.92 -0.98 19.26
CA LYS A 51 3.95 0.05 19.46
C LYS A 51 3.71 1.29 18.58
N LEU A 52 3.32 1.09 17.33
CA LEU A 52 2.91 2.16 16.41
C LEU A 52 1.71 2.93 16.96
N SER A 53 0.69 2.22 17.46
CA SER A 53 -0.51 2.83 18.04
C SER A 53 -0.18 3.74 19.23
N VAL A 54 0.68 3.28 20.14
CA VAL A 54 1.16 4.10 21.27
C VAL A 54 1.96 5.32 20.78
N GLY A 55 2.80 5.14 19.76
CA GLY A 55 3.57 6.23 19.16
C GLY A 55 2.70 7.30 18.50
N LEU A 56 1.73 6.88 17.69
CA LEU A 56 0.81 7.76 16.99
C LEU A 56 -0.11 8.52 17.95
N ALA A 57 -0.61 7.86 19.00
CA ALA A 57 -1.38 8.52 20.06
C ALA A 57 -0.57 9.60 20.81
N ARG A 58 0.77 9.47 20.88
CA ARG A 58 1.63 10.54 21.43
C ARG A 58 1.82 11.70 20.48
N ILE A 59 1.71 11.48 19.17
CA ILE A 59 1.78 12.52 18.15
C ILE A 59 0.48 13.32 18.13
N ASP A 60 -0.67 12.64 18.15
CA ASP A 60 -1.99 13.25 18.18
C ASP A 60 -3.00 12.26 18.80
N ASP A 61 -3.42 12.52 20.05
CA ASP A 61 -4.37 11.69 20.81
C ASP A 61 -5.84 11.97 20.48
N SER A 62 -6.11 12.99 19.66
CA SER A 62 -7.46 13.36 19.25
C SER A 62 -8.00 12.53 18.09
N ILE A 63 -7.14 11.74 17.46
CA ILE A 63 -7.40 10.97 16.25
C ILE A 63 -7.56 9.49 16.60
N ASN A 64 -8.58 8.84 16.04
CA ASN A 64 -8.79 7.40 16.24
C ASN A 64 -7.67 6.57 15.60
N ILE A 65 -7.52 5.31 16.01
CA ILE A 65 -6.55 4.40 15.40
C ILE A 65 -7.28 3.22 14.77
N VAL A 66 -6.97 2.95 13.50
CA VAL A 66 -7.47 1.82 12.73
C VAL A 66 -6.28 1.03 12.20
N GLY A 67 -5.93 -0.06 12.86
CA GLY A 67 -4.88 -0.98 12.41
C GLY A 67 -5.46 -2.26 11.79
N GLU A 68 -4.69 -2.90 10.92
CA GLU A 68 -5.05 -4.19 10.31
C GLU A 68 -5.37 -5.25 11.38
N GLU A 69 -4.50 -5.41 12.38
CA GLU A 69 -4.64 -6.45 13.40
C GLU A 69 -5.78 -6.14 14.36
N GLY A 70 -5.95 -4.86 14.70
CA GLY A 70 -7.10 -4.36 15.46
C GLY A 70 -8.42 -4.60 14.73
N ALA A 71 -8.49 -4.32 13.44
CA ALA A 71 -9.69 -4.54 12.62
C ALA A 71 -10.01 -6.04 12.44
N HIS A 72 -8.99 -6.89 12.38
CA HIS A 72 -9.18 -8.34 12.36
C HIS A 72 -9.75 -8.87 13.69
N ALA A 73 -9.33 -8.29 14.82
CA ALA A 73 -9.83 -8.66 16.14
C ALA A 73 -11.23 -8.08 16.43
N ASP A 74 -11.50 -6.87 15.97
CA ASP A 74 -12.78 -6.16 16.15
C ASP A 74 -13.08 -5.28 14.93
N ALA A 75 -13.98 -5.75 14.07
CA ALA A 75 -14.37 -5.04 12.86
C ALA A 75 -15.06 -3.68 13.13
N SER A 76 -15.55 -3.41 14.35
CA SER A 76 -16.18 -2.12 14.67
C SER A 76 -15.18 -0.95 14.67
N VAL A 77 -13.88 -1.23 14.75
CA VAL A 77 -12.82 -0.22 14.60
C VAL A 77 -12.88 0.45 13.22
N LEU A 78 -13.40 -0.24 12.20
CA LEU A 78 -13.56 0.31 10.85
C LEU A 78 -14.55 1.49 10.78
N ASP A 79 -15.48 1.63 11.73
CA ASP A 79 -16.43 2.75 11.77
C ASP A 79 -15.69 4.10 11.90
N ALA A 80 -14.49 4.10 12.46
CA ALA A 80 -13.66 5.29 12.60
C ALA A 80 -13.08 5.82 11.27
N LEU A 81 -13.09 5.02 10.19
CA LEU A 81 -12.55 5.39 8.88
C LEU A 81 -13.31 6.56 8.23
N SER A 82 -14.58 6.76 8.62
CA SER A 82 -15.38 7.90 8.15
C SER A 82 -15.00 9.23 8.82
N GLY A 83 -14.27 9.18 9.94
CA GLY A 83 -13.83 10.35 10.72
C GLY A 83 -12.34 10.64 10.57
N ASP A 84 -11.79 11.32 11.58
CA ASP A 84 -10.33 11.51 11.71
C ASP A 84 -9.72 10.25 12.32
N CYS A 85 -8.86 9.58 11.56
CA CYS A 85 -8.16 8.38 12.00
C CYS A 85 -6.71 8.29 11.48
N TRP A 86 -5.88 7.62 12.27
CA TRP A 86 -4.66 6.99 11.83
C TRP A 86 -4.99 5.60 11.29
N ILE A 87 -4.34 5.23 10.19
CA ILE A 87 -4.47 3.91 9.57
C ILE A 87 -3.10 3.26 9.60
N ILE A 88 -3.03 2.00 10.03
CA ILE A 88 -1.77 1.27 10.25
C ILE A 88 -1.80 -0.05 9.50
N ASP A 89 -0.80 -0.26 8.65
CA ASP A 89 -0.29 -1.57 8.29
C ASP A 89 1.06 -1.76 9.01
N PRO A 90 1.15 -2.63 10.02
CA PRO A 90 2.36 -2.79 10.81
C PRO A 90 3.49 -3.51 10.07
N ILE A 91 3.18 -4.42 9.14
CA ILE A 91 4.12 -5.16 8.30
C ILE A 91 3.42 -5.52 6.97
N ASP A 92 3.36 -4.58 6.04
CA ASP A 92 2.86 -4.87 4.70
C ASP A 92 3.86 -5.83 4.02
N GLY A 93 3.33 -6.92 3.47
CA GLY A 93 4.14 -8.03 2.98
C GLY A 93 4.48 -9.07 4.06
N THR A 94 3.62 -9.28 5.06
CA THR A 94 3.77 -10.33 6.09
C THR A 94 4.13 -11.69 5.51
N HIS A 95 3.58 -12.06 4.34
CA HIS A 95 3.97 -13.29 3.66
C HIS A 95 5.46 -13.32 3.29
N ASN A 96 6.01 -12.24 2.76
CA ASN A 96 7.43 -12.16 2.43
C ASN A 96 8.27 -12.21 3.71
N PHE A 97 7.89 -11.43 4.73
CA PHE A 97 8.54 -11.38 6.03
C PHE A 97 8.62 -12.76 6.72
N ALA A 98 7.50 -13.46 6.82
CA ALA A 98 7.40 -14.79 7.44
C ALA A 98 8.26 -15.84 6.74
N HIS A 99 8.47 -15.69 5.43
CA HIS A 99 9.34 -16.58 4.64
C HIS A 99 10.79 -16.08 4.54
N GLY A 100 11.17 -15.02 5.27
CA GLY A 100 12.52 -14.47 5.26
C GLY A 100 12.91 -13.75 3.97
N ASN A 101 11.92 -13.32 3.17
CA ASN A 101 12.08 -12.68 1.88
C ASN A 101 11.78 -11.17 1.94
N SER A 102 12.42 -10.42 1.06
CA SER A 102 12.05 -9.04 0.72
C SER A 102 11.02 -9.00 -0.41
N PRO A 103 10.23 -7.92 -0.56
CA PRO A 103 10.16 -6.73 0.31
C PRO A 103 9.07 -6.84 1.39
N PHE A 104 9.19 -6.02 2.43
CA PHE A 104 8.15 -5.75 3.43
C PHE A 104 8.39 -4.36 4.05
N GLY A 105 7.34 -3.72 4.55
CA GLY A 105 7.42 -2.36 5.07
C GLY A 105 6.32 -1.99 6.06
N ILE A 106 6.36 -0.76 6.56
CA ILE A 106 5.29 -0.18 7.39
C ILE A 106 4.53 0.81 6.52
N ILE A 107 3.20 0.76 6.54
CA ILE A 107 2.34 1.77 5.90
C ILE A 107 1.56 2.50 6.98
N LEU A 108 1.65 3.83 6.98
CA LEU A 108 0.87 4.69 7.88
C LEU A 108 0.11 5.73 7.07
N ALA A 109 -1.12 6.02 7.45
CA ALA A 109 -1.87 7.13 6.89
C ALA A 109 -2.63 7.91 7.96
N ARG A 110 -2.88 9.19 7.69
CA ARG A 110 -3.88 10.00 8.39
C ARG A 110 -5.02 10.26 7.41
N ALA A 111 -6.23 9.85 7.76
CA ALA A 111 -7.43 10.11 6.98
C ALA A 111 -8.39 11.03 7.73
N SER A 112 -9.24 11.73 6.97
CA SER A 112 -10.32 12.58 7.46
C SER A 112 -11.48 12.52 6.47
N GLY A 113 -12.70 12.27 6.94
CA GLY A 113 -13.88 12.21 6.08
C GLY A 113 -13.81 11.12 5.00
N GLY A 114 -13.13 10.00 5.28
CA GLY A 114 -12.90 8.91 4.34
C GLY A 114 -11.79 9.16 3.30
N LEU A 115 -11.08 10.29 3.37
CA LEU A 115 -10.00 10.64 2.43
C LEU A 115 -8.65 10.72 3.12
N CYS A 116 -7.62 10.14 2.50
CA CYS A 116 -6.25 10.22 2.99
C CYS A 116 -5.71 11.66 2.87
N GLN A 117 -5.26 12.22 3.99
CA GLN A 117 -4.71 13.57 4.11
C GLN A 117 -3.18 13.57 4.14
N SER A 118 -2.59 12.52 4.71
CA SER A 118 -1.14 12.31 4.79
C SER A 118 -0.83 10.82 4.79
N GLY A 119 0.26 10.42 4.14
CA GLY A 119 0.63 9.02 3.97
C GLY A 119 2.14 8.83 4.04
N TRP A 120 2.56 7.73 4.64
CA TRP A 120 3.94 7.32 4.78
C TRP A 120 4.10 5.84 4.46
N ILE A 121 5.17 5.51 3.74
CA ILE A 121 5.58 4.15 3.44
C ILE A 121 7.05 4.02 3.82
N TYR A 122 7.38 3.02 4.62
CA TYR A 122 8.75 2.77 5.08
C TYR A 122 9.20 1.36 4.72
N ASP A 123 10.22 1.23 3.86
CA ASP A 123 10.88 -0.04 3.59
C ASP A 123 11.78 -0.40 4.79
N CYS A 124 11.45 -1.49 5.48
CA CYS A 124 12.15 -1.90 6.71
C CYS A 124 13.59 -2.36 6.48
N LEU A 125 13.93 -2.78 5.25
CA LEU A 125 15.26 -3.29 4.91
C LEU A 125 16.15 -2.20 4.32
N SER A 126 15.62 -1.40 3.39
CA SER A 126 16.39 -0.37 2.70
C SER A 126 16.39 0.97 3.46
N GLY A 127 15.43 1.17 4.36
CA GLY A 127 15.20 2.44 5.04
C GLY A 127 14.57 3.53 4.17
N ARG A 128 14.10 3.18 2.96
CA ARG A 128 13.45 4.13 2.05
C ARG A 128 12.17 4.64 2.69
N PHE A 129 12.05 5.95 2.80
CA PHE A 129 10.90 6.61 3.42
C PHE A 129 10.18 7.50 2.40
N CYS A 130 9.03 7.02 1.94
CA CYS A 130 8.14 7.77 1.08
C CYS A 130 7.13 8.54 1.95
N SER A 131 6.93 9.83 1.69
CA SER A 131 5.90 10.63 2.38
C SER A 131 5.16 11.56 1.43
N ALA A 132 3.89 11.81 1.73
CA ALA A 132 3.06 12.75 0.98
C ALA A 132 1.99 13.36 1.86
N HIS A 133 1.61 14.60 1.54
CA HIS A 133 0.48 15.30 2.15
C HIS A 133 -0.35 15.91 1.04
N LEU A 134 -1.68 15.90 1.21
CA LEU A 134 -2.60 16.38 0.18
C LEU A 134 -2.26 17.81 -0.29
N GLY A 135 -2.01 17.95 -1.59
CA GLY A 135 -1.64 19.19 -2.28
C GLY A 135 -0.25 19.72 -1.94
N LYS A 136 0.69 18.87 -1.49
CA LYS A 136 2.06 19.27 -1.08
C LYS A 136 3.17 18.56 -1.84
N GLY A 137 2.84 17.65 -2.75
CA GLY A 137 3.79 16.82 -3.48
C GLY A 137 4.22 15.59 -2.67
N ALA A 138 4.86 14.66 -3.38
CA ALA A 138 5.45 13.46 -2.82
C ALA A 138 6.95 13.64 -2.57
N MET A 139 7.46 12.91 -1.58
CA MET A 139 8.87 12.91 -1.19
C MET A 139 9.38 11.47 -1.08
N VAL A 140 10.68 11.29 -1.30
CA VAL A 140 11.45 10.09 -0.92
C VAL A 140 12.68 10.56 -0.15
N ASP A 141 12.87 10.04 1.06
CA ASP A 141 13.99 10.37 1.95
C ASP A 141 14.17 11.88 2.18
N GLY A 142 13.05 12.61 2.14
CA GLY A 142 12.99 14.06 2.36
C GLY A 142 13.19 14.92 1.11
N GLU A 143 13.47 14.31 -0.05
CA GLU A 143 13.63 14.98 -1.35
C GLU A 143 12.35 14.84 -2.20
N PRO A 144 11.93 15.89 -2.94
CA PRO A 144 10.76 15.82 -3.82
C PRO A 144 10.92 14.76 -4.91
N VAL A 145 9.82 14.09 -5.26
CA VAL A 145 9.79 13.09 -6.34
C VAL A 145 8.66 13.39 -7.32
N GLU A 146 8.94 13.17 -8.61
CA GLU A 146 7.96 13.15 -9.68
C GLU A 146 7.88 11.74 -10.27
N ALA A 147 6.65 11.26 -10.48
CA ALA A 147 6.38 9.94 -11.02
C ALA A 147 6.96 9.83 -12.43
N THR A 148 7.70 8.77 -12.68
CA THR A 148 8.36 8.53 -13.97
C THR A 148 7.85 7.24 -14.59
N GLU A 149 7.54 7.27 -15.88
CA GLU A 149 7.21 6.07 -16.66
C GLU A 149 8.48 5.26 -16.94
N THR A 150 8.38 3.95 -17.14
CA THR A 150 9.54 3.08 -17.42
C THR A 150 10.27 3.44 -18.71
N GLY A 151 9.56 4.06 -19.66
CA GLY A 151 10.06 4.38 -20.99
C GLY A 151 10.16 3.18 -21.93
N GLU A 152 9.67 2.01 -21.54
CA GLU A 152 9.65 0.83 -22.41
C GLU A 152 8.62 0.93 -23.54
N ASP A 153 8.91 0.28 -24.68
CA ASP A 153 8.00 0.21 -25.84
C ASP A 153 6.62 -0.38 -25.46
N LYS A 154 6.63 -1.36 -24.55
CA LYS A 154 5.43 -1.89 -23.90
C LYS A 154 5.47 -1.49 -22.43
N PRO A 155 4.49 -0.71 -21.93
CA PRO A 155 4.47 -0.34 -20.53
C PRO A 155 4.43 -1.58 -19.62
N VAL A 156 5.07 -1.48 -18.46
CA VAL A 156 5.26 -2.59 -17.53
C VAL A 156 4.08 -2.69 -16.59
N ALA A 157 3.36 -3.81 -16.60
CA ALA A 157 2.17 -4.00 -15.78
C ALA A 157 2.37 -5.10 -14.73
N ALA A 158 2.29 -4.73 -13.46
CA ALA A 158 2.30 -5.64 -12.32
C ALA A 158 0.85 -5.94 -11.89
N ILE A 159 0.30 -7.02 -12.41
CA ILE A 159 -1.09 -7.44 -12.15
C ILE A 159 -1.05 -8.78 -11.44
N SER A 160 -1.56 -8.83 -10.21
CA SER A 160 -1.61 -10.08 -9.46
C SER A 160 -2.58 -11.06 -10.10
N MET A 161 -2.10 -12.25 -10.42
CA MET A 161 -2.94 -13.36 -10.88
C MET A 161 -3.46 -14.23 -9.72
N ILE A 162 -2.92 -14.05 -8.50
CA ILE A 162 -3.13 -14.93 -7.32
C ILE A 162 -4.61 -14.99 -6.93
N PHE A 163 -5.27 -13.84 -6.93
CA PHE A 163 -6.67 -13.74 -6.50
C PHE A 163 -7.65 -13.73 -7.68
N LEU A 164 -7.20 -13.91 -8.92
CA LEU A 164 -8.07 -13.88 -10.10
C LEU A 164 -8.74 -15.24 -10.35
N THR A 165 -9.99 -15.22 -10.80
CA THR A 165 -10.63 -16.43 -11.33
C THR A 165 -9.98 -16.82 -12.66
N PRO A 166 -10.11 -18.08 -13.14
CA PRO A 166 -9.60 -18.48 -14.45
C PRO A 166 -10.06 -17.56 -15.59
N GLU A 167 -11.32 -17.13 -15.56
CA GLU A 167 -11.89 -16.21 -16.56
C GLU A 167 -11.22 -14.84 -16.51
N GLN A 168 -10.89 -14.35 -15.31
CA GLN A 168 -10.17 -13.09 -15.12
C GLN A 168 -8.71 -13.21 -15.58
N GLN A 169 -8.06 -14.35 -15.34
CA GLN A 169 -6.71 -14.62 -15.85
C GLN A 169 -6.71 -14.66 -17.38
N ASP A 170 -7.67 -15.34 -18.00
CA ASP A 170 -7.86 -15.37 -19.45
C ASP A 170 -8.13 -13.98 -20.04
N MET A 171 -8.86 -13.14 -19.29
CA MET A 171 -9.08 -11.73 -19.68
C MET A 171 -7.76 -10.96 -19.67
N VAL A 172 -6.94 -11.09 -18.62
CA VAL A 172 -5.62 -10.46 -18.56
C VAL A 172 -4.74 -10.92 -19.73
N GLN A 173 -4.71 -12.22 -20.03
CA GLN A 173 -3.90 -12.76 -21.12
C GLN A 173 -4.35 -12.28 -22.51
N ARG A 174 -5.67 -12.22 -22.75
CA ARG A 174 -6.19 -11.82 -24.06
C ARG A 174 -6.19 -10.30 -24.27
N THR A 175 -6.47 -9.54 -23.22
CA THR A 175 -6.75 -8.10 -23.33
C THR A 175 -5.57 -7.24 -22.92
N ILE A 176 -4.77 -7.68 -21.93
CA ILE A 176 -3.69 -6.86 -21.35
C ILE A 176 -2.32 -7.30 -21.90
N ALA A 177 -1.98 -8.58 -21.83
CA ALA A 177 -0.67 -9.09 -22.22
C ALA A 177 -0.19 -8.69 -23.65
N PRO A 178 -1.05 -8.52 -24.67
CA PRO A 178 -0.59 -8.06 -25.98
C PRO A 178 0.05 -6.67 -25.96
N HIS A 179 -0.37 -5.81 -25.03
CA HIS A 179 -0.03 -4.39 -24.99
C HIS A 179 0.91 -4.00 -23.85
N TYR A 180 1.09 -4.87 -22.87
CA TYR A 180 1.90 -4.61 -21.68
C TYR A 180 2.91 -5.73 -21.47
N ARG A 181 4.07 -5.39 -20.91
CA ARG A 181 4.99 -6.40 -20.38
C ARG A 181 4.52 -6.78 -18.98
N LEU A 182 3.95 -7.97 -18.83
CA LEU A 182 3.49 -8.44 -17.53
C LEU A 182 4.67 -8.84 -16.65
N VAL A 183 4.64 -8.40 -15.40
CA VAL A 183 5.60 -8.79 -14.34
C VAL A 183 4.86 -9.26 -13.10
N ASP A 184 5.55 -10.04 -12.27
CA ASP A 184 5.03 -10.43 -10.97
C ASP A 184 4.93 -9.23 -10.02
N ILE A 185 3.94 -9.29 -9.13
CA ILE A 185 3.78 -8.31 -8.06
C ILE A 185 4.76 -8.61 -6.91
N PRO A 186 5.20 -7.58 -6.14
CA PRO A 186 6.08 -7.79 -5.00
C PRO A 186 5.39 -8.44 -3.79
N ARG A 187 4.05 -8.64 -3.82
CA ARG A 187 3.23 -9.06 -2.66
C ARG A 187 3.41 -8.14 -1.43
N CYS A 188 3.55 -6.85 -1.68
CA CYS A 188 3.84 -5.81 -0.70
C CYS A 188 3.42 -4.47 -1.33
N ALA A 189 2.33 -3.86 -0.86
CA ALA A 189 1.86 -2.57 -1.35
C ALA A 189 2.87 -1.44 -1.08
N ALA A 190 3.60 -1.51 0.04
CA ALA A 190 4.70 -0.63 0.42
C ALA A 190 5.85 -0.63 -0.60
N GLU A 191 5.97 -1.68 -1.42
CA GLU A 191 6.87 -1.70 -2.58
C GLU A 191 6.14 -1.38 -3.88
N GLN A 192 4.90 -1.85 -4.03
CA GLN A 192 4.18 -1.76 -5.30
C GLN A 192 3.88 -0.32 -5.72
N TYR A 193 3.60 0.59 -4.78
CA TYR A 193 3.43 2.01 -5.07
C TYR A 193 4.74 2.72 -5.42
N PRO A 194 5.84 2.59 -4.66
CA PRO A 194 7.16 3.10 -5.08
C PRO A 194 7.57 2.64 -6.47
N ARG A 195 7.35 1.37 -6.83
CA ARG A 195 7.64 0.90 -8.20
C ARG A 195 6.91 1.67 -9.30
N LEU A 196 5.67 2.13 -9.03
CA LEU A 196 4.93 2.98 -9.97
C LEU A 196 5.50 4.40 -10.06
N GLY A 197 5.85 5.01 -8.93
CA GLY A 197 6.37 6.37 -8.91
C GLY A 197 7.82 6.46 -9.39
N LEU A 198 8.63 5.43 -9.15
CA LEU A 198 10.08 5.46 -9.39
C LEU A 198 10.49 4.85 -10.73
N GLY A 199 9.54 4.56 -11.62
CA GLY A 199 9.82 4.11 -12.99
C GLY A 199 10.24 2.64 -13.12
N GLU A 200 9.83 1.78 -12.18
CA GLU A 200 10.02 0.33 -12.30
C GLU A 200 8.81 -0.36 -12.95
N ASN A 201 7.61 0.13 -12.64
CA ASN A 201 6.34 -0.32 -13.17
C ASN A 201 5.53 0.86 -13.70
N ASP A 202 4.69 0.61 -14.70
CA ASP A 202 3.79 1.63 -15.27
C ASP A 202 2.35 1.47 -14.83
N ILE A 203 1.91 0.22 -14.58
CA ILE A 203 0.54 -0.11 -14.17
C ILE A 203 0.57 -1.12 -13.04
N SER A 204 -0.29 -0.93 -12.05
CA SER A 204 -0.70 -1.96 -11.10
C SER A 204 -2.21 -2.01 -10.98
N SER A 205 -2.77 -3.22 -10.85
CA SER A 205 -4.18 -3.42 -10.54
C SER A 205 -4.32 -4.19 -9.24
N PHE A 206 -5.18 -3.69 -8.37
CA PHE A 206 -5.39 -4.21 -7.02
C PHE A 206 -6.81 -4.79 -6.90
N LYS A 207 -6.90 -6.04 -6.42
CA LYS A 207 -8.18 -6.74 -6.24
C LYS A 207 -8.76 -6.52 -4.86
N ARG A 208 -7.98 -6.77 -3.82
CA ARG A 208 -8.31 -6.36 -2.45
C ARG A 208 -7.89 -4.92 -2.28
N THR A 209 -8.75 -4.11 -1.65
CA THR A 209 -8.49 -2.67 -1.52
C THR A 209 -8.65 -2.18 -0.08
N LEU A 210 -7.96 -2.84 0.84
CA LEU A 210 -8.00 -2.53 2.26
C LEU A 210 -7.37 -1.14 2.52
N PRO A 211 -7.84 -0.42 3.56
CA PRO A 211 -7.41 0.95 3.81
C PRO A 211 -5.93 1.05 4.19
N TRP A 212 -5.41 0.08 4.97
CA TRP A 212 -4.02 0.04 5.41
C TRP A 212 -3.04 -0.26 4.27
N ASP A 213 -3.42 -1.09 3.29
CA ASP A 213 -2.61 -1.37 2.10
C ASP A 213 -2.45 -0.16 1.15
N HIS A 214 -3.39 0.78 1.15
CA HIS A 214 -3.56 1.69 0.00
C HIS A 214 -3.68 3.17 0.31
N ALA A 215 -4.20 3.56 1.47
CA ALA A 215 -4.46 4.97 1.75
C ALA A 215 -3.22 5.84 1.51
N ALA A 216 -2.07 5.43 2.07
CA ALA A 216 -0.81 6.16 1.92
C ALA A 216 -0.25 6.10 0.50
N GLY A 217 -0.25 4.92 -0.13
CA GLY A 217 0.35 4.72 -1.44
C GLY A 217 -0.39 5.41 -2.57
N ILE A 218 -1.73 5.45 -2.51
CA ILE A 218 -2.57 6.21 -3.44
C ILE A 218 -2.25 7.69 -3.34
N LEU A 219 -2.24 8.24 -2.11
CA LEU A 219 -1.92 9.65 -1.91
C LEU A 219 -0.51 9.94 -2.42
N TRP A 220 0.48 9.14 -2.05
CA TRP A 220 1.87 9.33 -2.47
C TRP A 220 2.03 9.30 -3.99
N LEU A 221 1.43 8.32 -4.67
CA LEU A 221 1.52 8.22 -6.13
C LEU A 221 0.82 9.40 -6.83
N ASN A 222 -0.36 9.81 -6.35
CA ASN A 222 -1.09 10.94 -6.91
C ASN A 222 -0.33 12.26 -6.72
N GLU A 223 0.24 12.49 -5.54
CA GLU A 223 1.06 13.67 -5.25
C GLU A 223 2.40 13.67 -6.02
N ALA A 224 2.91 12.50 -6.41
CA ALA A 224 4.06 12.39 -7.31
C ALA A 224 3.71 12.72 -8.78
N GLY A 225 2.42 12.85 -9.13
CA GLY A 225 1.97 13.09 -10.52
C GLY A 225 1.59 11.82 -11.29
N GLY A 226 1.59 10.66 -10.63
CA GLY A 226 0.94 9.44 -11.12
C GLY A 226 -0.58 9.53 -10.98
N LYS A 227 -1.26 8.40 -11.19
CA LYS A 227 -2.72 8.31 -11.00
C LYS A 227 -3.12 6.97 -10.39
N ALA A 228 -3.73 7.01 -9.22
CA ALA A 228 -4.41 5.90 -8.57
C ALA A 228 -5.87 6.26 -8.28
N ALA A 229 -6.79 5.48 -8.86
CA ALA A 229 -8.23 5.72 -8.78
C ALA A 229 -9.02 4.44 -9.08
N ARG A 230 -10.34 4.49 -8.83
CA ARG A 230 -11.29 3.44 -9.21
C ARG A 230 -11.48 3.39 -10.73
N LEU A 231 -11.86 2.24 -11.30
CA LEU A 231 -12.07 2.09 -12.76
C LEU A 231 -13.07 3.10 -13.36
N ASP A 232 -14.03 3.58 -12.57
CA ASP A 232 -15.00 4.61 -12.97
C ASP A 232 -14.45 6.04 -12.87
N GLY A 233 -13.18 6.19 -12.46
CA GLY A 233 -12.50 7.46 -12.25
C GLY A 233 -12.75 8.10 -10.88
N THR A 234 -13.58 7.49 -10.02
CA THR A 234 -13.80 8.01 -8.66
C THR A 234 -12.55 7.84 -7.80
N GLU A 235 -12.36 8.78 -6.86
CA GLU A 235 -11.29 8.69 -5.88
C GLU A 235 -11.48 7.46 -4.98
N TYR A 236 -10.36 6.91 -4.50
CA TYR A 236 -10.39 5.90 -3.47
C TYR A 236 -10.76 6.53 -2.13
N ARG A 237 -11.71 5.91 -1.42
CA ARG A 237 -12.07 6.28 -0.06
C ARG A 237 -11.80 5.13 0.89
N VAL A 238 -11.26 5.44 2.08
CA VAL A 238 -10.93 4.43 3.10
C VAL A 238 -12.17 3.85 3.77
N ASP A 239 -13.30 4.56 3.72
CA ASP A 239 -14.59 4.16 4.31
C ASP A 239 -15.50 3.37 3.33
N GLU A 240 -15.02 3.10 2.11
CA GLU A 240 -15.72 2.27 1.12
C GLU A 240 -15.14 0.85 1.08
N ALA A 241 -15.64 -0.01 1.98
CA ALA A 241 -15.27 -1.42 2.00
C ALA A 241 -15.61 -2.14 0.69
N ASP A 242 -14.71 -3.02 0.24
CA ASP A 242 -14.90 -3.97 -0.87
C ASP A 242 -15.27 -3.38 -2.24
N LYS A 243 -15.22 -2.06 -2.43
CA LYS A 243 -15.41 -1.45 -3.75
C LYS A 243 -14.27 -1.94 -4.66
N PRO A 244 -14.57 -2.61 -5.78
CA PRO A 244 -13.53 -3.21 -6.61
C PRO A 244 -12.86 -2.19 -7.54
N GLY A 245 -11.85 -2.64 -8.27
CA GLY A 245 -11.33 -1.94 -9.43
C GLY A 245 -10.44 -0.76 -9.08
N LEU A 246 -9.44 -0.96 -8.23
CA LEU A 246 -8.39 0.03 -8.00
C LEU A 246 -7.23 -0.20 -8.98
N VAL A 247 -6.82 0.87 -9.66
CA VAL A 247 -5.68 0.87 -10.58
C VAL A 247 -4.76 2.02 -10.23
N GLY A 248 -3.47 1.73 -10.07
CA GLY A 248 -2.40 2.71 -10.00
C GLY A 248 -1.60 2.73 -11.31
N ALA A 249 -1.18 3.90 -11.74
CA ALA A 249 -0.37 4.10 -12.92
C ALA A 249 0.69 5.19 -12.70
N SER A 250 1.84 5.03 -13.35
CA SER A 250 2.94 6.01 -13.33
C SER A 250 2.54 7.35 -13.97
N SER A 251 1.48 7.39 -14.80
CA SER A 251 0.90 8.62 -15.34
C SER A 251 -0.61 8.52 -15.58
N ALA A 252 -1.30 9.68 -15.60
CA ALA A 252 -2.72 9.75 -15.92
C ALA A 252 -3.06 9.20 -17.32
N ARG A 253 -2.18 9.43 -18.30
CA ARG A 253 -2.34 8.93 -19.67
C ARG A 253 -2.32 7.41 -19.73
N LEU A 254 -1.40 6.77 -19.00
CA LEU A 254 -1.31 5.32 -18.93
C LEU A 254 -2.51 4.73 -18.19
N TRP A 255 -2.95 5.39 -17.12
CA TRP A 255 -4.18 5.02 -16.42
C TRP A 255 -5.40 5.02 -17.36
N ASP A 256 -5.64 6.12 -18.08
CA ASP A 256 -6.79 6.26 -18.97
C ASP A 256 -6.74 5.20 -20.10
N THR A 257 -5.55 4.95 -20.65
CA THR A 257 -5.34 3.92 -21.68
C THR A 257 -5.62 2.52 -21.15
N PHE A 258 -5.16 2.20 -19.94
CA PHE A 258 -5.39 0.91 -19.32
C PHE A 258 -6.86 0.69 -19.00
N VAL A 259 -7.51 1.66 -18.35
CA VAL A 259 -8.92 1.58 -17.96
C VAL A 259 -9.84 1.48 -19.18
N ALA A 260 -9.62 2.28 -20.22
CA ALA A 260 -10.39 2.17 -21.45
C ALA A 260 -10.30 0.76 -22.06
N ARG A 261 -9.13 0.12 -21.98
CA ARG A 261 -8.92 -1.24 -22.48
C ARG A 261 -9.63 -2.28 -21.62
N VAL A 262 -9.58 -2.15 -20.29
CA VAL A 262 -10.30 -3.03 -19.37
C VAL A 262 -11.81 -2.93 -19.62
N LEU A 263 -12.36 -1.72 -19.66
CA LEU A 263 -13.81 -1.50 -19.82
C LEU A 263 -14.35 -1.93 -21.19
N ALA A 264 -13.58 -1.76 -22.26
CA ALA A 264 -13.99 -2.18 -23.60
C ALA A 264 -14.15 -3.71 -23.75
N ASN A 265 -13.62 -4.50 -22.82
CA ASN A 265 -13.61 -5.96 -22.86
C ASN A 265 -14.39 -6.59 -21.68
N GLN A 266 -15.19 -5.81 -20.95
CA GLN A 266 -16.12 -6.32 -19.93
C GLN A 266 -17.52 -6.65 -20.48
N GLY A 267 -17.73 -6.48 -21.80
CA GLY A 267 -19.00 -6.75 -22.51
C GLY A 267 -18.96 -8.00 -23.37
#